data_AF-A0A4Q5QF60-F1
#
_entry.id   AF-A0A4Q5QF60-F1
#
_cell.length_a   1.000
_cell.length_b   1.000
_cell.length_c   1.000
_cell.angle_alpha   90.00
_cell.angle_beta   90.00
_cell.angle_gamma   90.00
#
_symmetry.space_group_name_H-M   'P 1'
#
loop_
_entity.id
_entity.type
_entity.pdbx_description
1 polymer ?
#
loop_
_entity_poly.entity_id
_entity_poly.type
_entity_poly.pdbx_seq_one_letter_code
_entity_poly.pdbx_strand_id
1 'polypeptide(L)' 'MDVHEYQAKELLAGFGVAVPKGAVAFSPDQAVYAATELGGSFWAVK' A
#
# COMPACT_ATOMS: atom_id res chain seq x y z
N MET A 1 3.17 -8.54 19.87
CA MET A 1 2.92 -9.12 18.54
C MET A 1 2.70 -7.94 17.63
N ASP A 2 3.59 -7.75 16.68
CA ASP A 2 3.57 -6.57 15.81
C ASP A 2 3.05 -6.97 14.44
N VAL A 3 2.39 -6.03 13.75
CA VAL A 3 1.82 -6.22 12.41
C VAL A 3 2.53 -5.32 11.42
N HIS A 4 2.62 -5.75 10.16
CA HIS A 4 3.16 -4.92 9.09
C HIS A 4 2.24 -3.72 8.79
N GLU A 5 2.80 -2.63 8.27
CA GLU A 5 2.05 -1.41 7.94
C GLU A 5 0.85 -1.68 7.03
N TYR A 6 1.00 -2.58 6.04
CA TYR A 6 -0.08 -2.92 5.12
C TYR A 6 -1.24 -3.64 5.83
N GLN A 7 -0.95 -4.53 6.78
CA GLN A 7 -1.96 -5.26 7.55
C GLN A 7 -2.75 -4.31 8.45
N ALA A 8 -2.07 -3.37 9.10
CA ALA A 8 -2.72 -2.35 9.92
C ALA A 8 -3.65 -1.45 9.07
N LYS A 9 -3.20 -1.05 7.88
CA LYS A 9 -4.01 -0.25 6.95
C LYS A 9 -5.26 -0.98 6.47
N GLU A 10 -5.14 -2.26 6.11
CA GLU A 10 -6.29 -3.07 5.69
C GLU A 10 -7.34 -3.20 6.80
N LEU A 11 -6.89 -3.42 8.05
CA LEU A 11 -7.78 -3.50 9.19
C LEU A 11 -8.51 -2.16 9.42
N LEU A 12 -7.78 -1.04 9.44
CA LEU A 12 -8.35 0.30 9.62
C LEU A 12 -9.34 0.66 8.49
N ALA A 13 -9.01 0.30 7.24
CA ALA A 13 -9.91 0.51 6.10
C ALA A 13 -11.22 -0.26 6.25
N GLY A 14 -11.19 -1.48 6.79
CA GLY A 14 -12.39 -2.27 7.09
C GLY A 14 -13.33 -1.62 8.10
N PHE A 15 -12.80 -0.76 8.97
CA PHE A 15 -13.60 0.06 9.92
C PHE A 15 -13.98 1.44 9.36
N GLY A 16 -13.74 1.71 8.07
CA GLY A 16 -14.09 2.97 7.42
C GLY A 16 -13.11 4.12 7.69
N VAL A 17 -11.95 3.85 8.28
CA VAL A 17 -10.90 4.85 8.47
C VAL A 17 -10.21 5.12 7.13
N ALA A 18 -10.09 6.40 6.77
CA ALA A 18 -9.38 6.79 5.55
C ALA A 18 -7.89 6.45 5.67
N VAL A 19 -7.41 5.52 4.84
CA VAL A 19 -6.00 5.15 4.73
C VAL A 19 -5.50 5.41 3.30
N PRO A 20 -4.21 5.78 3.11
CA PRO A 20 -3.63 5.95 1.78
C PRO A 20 -3.70 4.63 0.98
N LYS A 21 -4.09 4.72 -0.29
CA LYS A 21 -4.04 3.58 -1.21
C LYS A 21 -2.59 3.14 -1.41
N GLY A 22 -2.37 1.84 -1.42
CA GLY A 22 -1.07 1.23 -1.66
C GLY A 22 -1.25 -0.22 -2.09
N ALA A 23 -0.15 -0.85 -2.51
CA ALA A 23 -0.12 -2.27 -2.84
C ALA A 23 1.18 -2.89 -2.30
N VAL A 24 1.12 -4.17 -1.96
CA VAL A 24 2.30 -4.94 -1.56
C VAL A 24 3.00 -5.42 -2.83
N ALA A 25 4.31 -5.24 -2.90
CA ALA A 25 5.15 -5.71 -4.00
C ALA A 25 6.25 -6.62 -3.44
N PHE A 26 6.38 -7.82 -4.02
CA PHE A 26 7.41 -8.78 -3.66
C PHE A 26 8.60 -8.79 -4.63
N SER A 27 8.53 -7.98 -5.69
CA SER A 27 9.61 -7.79 -6.65
C SER A 27 9.65 -6.33 -7.15
N PRO A 28 10.78 -5.88 -7.71
CA PRO A 28 10.88 -4.56 -8.32
C PRO A 28 9.83 -4.34 -9.42
N ASP A 29 9.58 -5.35 -10.26
CA ASP A 29 8.59 -5.25 -11.35
C ASP A 29 7.17 -5.06 -10.80
N GLN A 30 6.83 -5.77 -9.71
CA GLN A 30 5.54 -5.57 -9.03
C GLN A 30 5.42 -4.17 -8.44
N ALA A 31 6.50 -3.58 -7.93
CA ALA A 31 6.49 -2.23 -7.39
C ALA A 31 6.23 -1.19 -8.50
N VAL A 32 6.83 -1.38 -9.68
CA VAL A 32 6.58 -0.52 -10.85
C VAL A 32 5.13 -0.63 -11.32
N TYR A 33 4.60 -1.85 -11.41
CA TYR A 33 3.20 -2.08 -11.78
C TYR A 33 2.24 -1.43 -10.77
N ALA A 34 2.49 -1.62 -9.47
CA ALA A 34 1.72 -1.02 -8.39
C ALA A 34 1.73 0.52 -8.45
N ALA A 35 2.89 1.14 -8.66
CA ALA A 35 2.97 2.59 -8.81
C ALA A 35 2.17 3.10 -10.02
N THR A 36 2.22 2.36 -11.12
CA THR A 36 1.46 2.68 -12.34
C THR A 36 -0.06 2.61 -12.11
N GLU A 37 -0.54 1.55 -11.46
CA GLU A 37 -1.97 1.37 -11.13
C GLU A 37 -2.47 2.39 -10.09
N LEU A 38 -1.64 2.74 -9.11
CA LEU A 38 -1.99 3.75 -8.11
C LEU A 38 -2.11 5.15 -8.72
N GLY A 39 -1.38 5.40 -9.81
CA GLY A 39 -1.31 6.70 -10.48
C GLY A 39 -0.67 7.77 -9.59
N GLY A 40 -0.74 9.02 -10.05
CA GLY A 40 -0.14 10.17 -9.36
C GLY A 40 1.27 10.51 -9.85
N SER A 41 1.94 11.41 -9.14
CA SER A 41 3.26 11.94 -9.51
C SER A 41 4.40 11.54 -8.56
N PHE A 42 4.08 11.05 -7.36
CA PHE A 42 5.04 10.64 -6.35
C PHE A 42 4.51 9.45 -5.55
N TRP A 43 5.40 8.53 -5.17
CA TRP A 43 5.09 7.34 -4.38
C TRP A 43 6.08 7.17 -3.23
N ALA A 44 5.59 6.62 -2.11
CA ALA A 44 6.44 6.18 -1.01
C ALA A 44 6.60 4.65 -1.07
N VAL A 45 7.85 4.18 -1.14
CA VAL A 45 8.19 2.75 -1.10
C VAL A 45 8.67 2.43 0.32
N LYS A 46 8.02 1.45 0.96
CA LYS A 46 8.28 1.06 2.36
C LYS A 46 8.20 -0.45 2.51
#